data_AF-A0A2V5MN83-F1
#
_entry.id   AF-A0A2V5MN83-F1
#
_cell.length_a   1.000
_cell.length_b   1.000
_cell.length_c   1.000
_cell.angle_alpha   90.00
_cell.angle_beta   90.00
_cell.angle_gamma   90.00
#
_symmetry.space_group_name_H-M   'P 1'
#
loop_
_entity.id
_entity.type
_entity.pdbx_description
1 polymer ?
#
loop_
_entity_poly.entity_id
_entity_poly.type
_entity_poly.pdbx_seq_one_letter_code
_entity_poly.pdbx_strand_id
1 'polypeptide(L)'
;TTLIETAPDNNLGGASIVNAGTTQTPLPPNRNRGLFRFDPTNEIPRTSRIIRVDLVVEVTGLPSAGFAESSFGLHRILKPWGEGDKASPDPLHPGLGARATAGEATWNHRFAFTTNTWTIPGGAATNDYVPEISAETIVYGLGDSPYRFFSTPRLVADLQAWMDDPATNFGWMLICRSEEVNFTARRFASREDAGREPYLEIEYVPPKIDLPAIANGQFKFSFAVQSNQTYAVEFRPSLSPLNNWSALTNFAAQPASTNLVVSDPITDGQRFYRLRLP
;
A
#
# COMPACT_ATOMS: atom_id res chain seq x y z
N THR A 1 1.21 12.56 -1.91
CA THR A 1 0.95 13.95 -1.46
C THR A 1 1.82 14.31 -0.26
N THR A 2 2.32 15.55 -0.18
CA THR A 2 3.05 16.05 1.02
C THR A 2 2.13 16.80 1.98
N LEU A 3 2.26 16.55 3.28
CA LEU A 3 1.72 17.39 4.36
C LEU A 3 2.82 18.36 4.83
N ILE A 4 2.52 19.66 4.87
CA ILE A 4 3.53 20.72 5.04
C ILE A 4 3.19 21.57 6.27
N GLU A 5 3.98 21.47 7.34
CA GLU A 5 3.68 22.21 8.59
C GLU A 5 3.77 23.73 8.42
N THR A 6 4.80 24.22 7.72
CA THR A 6 5.01 25.67 7.53
C THR A 6 3.96 26.34 6.65
N ALA A 7 3.20 25.54 5.89
CA ALA A 7 2.13 25.98 5.00
C ALA A 7 0.95 25.00 5.16
N PRO A 8 0.25 25.05 6.30
CA PRO A 8 -0.56 23.92 6.77
C PRO A 8 -1.87 23.69 6.00
N ASP A 9 -2.22 24.63 5.12
CA ASP A 9 -3.34 24.54 4.18
C ASP A 9 -2.89 24.26 2.74
N ASN A 10 -1.58 24.08 2.52
CA ASN A 10 -1.01 23.71 1.23
C ASN A 10 -0.74 22.19 1.16
N ASN A 11 -0.59 21.69 -0.07
CA ASN A 11 -0.01 20.38 -0.31
C ASN A 11 0.85 20.36 -1.58
N LEU A 12 1.54 19.22 -1.78
CA LEU A 12 2.27 18.87 -2.99
C LEU A 12 1.76 17.52 -3.51
N GLY A 13 0.50 17.48 -3.94
CA GLY A 13 -0.10 16.26 -4.47
C GLY A 13 0.14 16.05 -5.97
N GLY A 14 0.19 17.12 -6.76
CA GLY A 14 0.47 17.09 -8.20
C GLY A 14 1.89 17.51 -8.58
N ALA A 15 2.79 17.59 -7.59
CA ALA A 15 4.21 17.83 -7.84
C ALA A 15 4.94 16.52 -8.09
N SER A 16 6.08 16.57 -8.79
CA SER A 16 7.02 15.44 -8.96
C SER A 16 7.73 15.02 -7.67
N ILE A 17 7.41 15.66 -6.54
CA ILE A 17 8.09 15.45 -5.26
C ILE A 17 7.11 15.20 -4.12
N VAL A 18 7.52 14.33 -3.20
CA VAL A 18 6.93 14.14 -1.88
C VAL A 18 8.01 14.44 -0.85
N ASN A 19 7.83 15.48 -0.03
CA ASN A 19 8.80 15.79 1.03
C ASN A 19 8.46 15.04 2.32
N ALA A 20 9.49 14.58 3.02
CA ALA A 20 9.34 14.15 4.41
C ALA A 20 10.55 14.59 5.24
N GLY A 21 10.34 14.79 6.54
CA GLY A 21 11.36 15.28 7.47
C GLY A 21 11.37 16.80 7.63
N THR A 22 12.35 17.30 8.36
CA THR A 22 12.35 18.66 8.89
C THR A 22 13.26 19.58 8.10
N THR A 23 12.73 20.74 7.72
CA THR A 23 13.43 21.73 6.89
C THR A 23 14.41 22.61 7.71
N GLN A 24 15.01 23.61 7.09
CA GLN A 24 16.07 24.45 7.66
C GLN A 24 15.59 25.50 8.66
N THR A 25 14.28 25.77 8.75
CA THR A 25 13.77 26.89 9.55
C THR A 25 14.06 26.68 11.05
N PRO A 26 14.64 27.67 11.75
CA PRO A 26 14.81 27.59 13.19
C PRO A 26 13.47 27.67 13.93
N LEU A 27 13.39 26.90 15.01
CA LEU A 27 12.30 26.62 15.94
C LEU A 27 10.98 27.45 15.84
N PRO A 28 9.81 26.77 15.83
CA PRO A 28 9.64 25.32 15.86
C PRO A 28 10.10 24.68 14.53
N PRO A 29 10.60 23.42 14.58
CA PRO A 29 11.04 22.71 13.40
C PRO A 29 9.87 22.55 12.42
N ASN A 30 10.11 22.85 11.15
CA ASN A 30 9.09 22.77 10.10
C ASN A 30 9.08 21.37 9.47
N ARG A 31 8.15 20.53 9.92
CA ARG A 31 8.03 19.13 9.53
C ARG A 31 7.26 18.97 8.22
N ASN A 32 7.65 17.94 7.47
CA ASN A 32 6.89 17.43 6.34
C ASN A 32 6.68 15.94 6.50
N ARG A 33 5.52 15.45 6.06
CA ARG A 33 5.20 14.02 6.04
C ARG A 33 4.70 13.65 4.66
N GLY A 34 5.16 12.52 4.14
CA GLY A 34 4.73 12.01 2.84
C GLY A 34 3.55 11.07 2.98
N LEU A 35 2.54 11.19 2.12
CA LEU A 35 1.45 10.22 2.00
C LEU A 35 1.61 9.43 0.70
N PHE A 36 1.70 8.11 0.83
CA PHE A 36 1.79 7.16 -0.28
C PHE A 36 0.64 6.17 -0.19
N ARG A 37 -0.03 5.91 -1.31
CA ARG A 37 -1.06 4.88 -1.42
C ARG A 37 -0.86 4.13 -2.73
N PHE A 38 -0.85 2.81 -2.65
CA PHE A 38 -0.74 1.90 -3.79
C PHE A 38 -1.99 1.04 -3.82
N ASP A 39 -2.51 0.75 -5.02
CA ASP A 39 -3.63 -0.17 -5.20
C ASP A 39 -3.17 -1.44 -5.92
N PRO A 40 -2.85 -2.52 -5.18
CA PRO A 40 -2.41 -3.78 -5.78
C PRO A 40 -3.57 -4.66 -6.28
N THR A 41 -4.84 -4.28 -6.07
CA THR A 41 -5.98 -5.20 -6.19
C THR A 41 -6.28 -5.68 -7.61
N ASN A 42 -5.80 -4.95 -8.62
CA ASN A 42 -5.90 -5.33 -10.03
C ASN A 42 -4.63 -6.00 -10.57
N GLU A 43 -3.53 -5.95 -9.83
CA GLU A 43 -2.22 -6.48 -10.24
C GLU A 43 -1.93 -7.87 -9.65
N ILE A 44 -2.52 -8.16 -8.49
CA ILE A 44 -2.33 -9.42 -7.78
C ILE A 44 -3.63 -10.22 -7.82
N PRO A 45 -3.61 -11.51 -8.21
CA PRO A 45 -4.78 -12.36 -8.12
C PRO A 45 -5.37 -12.32 -6.71
N ARG A 46 -6.69 -12.08 -6.62
CA ARG A 46 -7.38 -12.09 -5.33
C ARG A 46 -7.09 -13.38 -4.58
N THR A 47 -6.95 -13.30 -3.26
CA THR A 47 -6.58 -14.41 -2.36
C THR A 47 -5.16 -14.93 -2.46
N SER A 48 -4.31 -14.24 -3.20
CA SER A 48 -2.88 -14.49 -3.09
C SER A 48 -2.41 -14.22 -1.67
N ARG A 49 -1.58 -15.12 -1.16
CA ARG A 49 -0.88 -14.91 0.10
C ARG A 49 0.38 -14.10 -0.18
N ILE A 50 0.48 -12.92 0.42
CA ILE A 50 1.68 -12.09 0.33
C ILE A 50 2.81 -12.74 1.13
N ILE A 51 3.99 -12.83 0.53
CA ILE A 51 5.20 -13.41 1.13
C ILE A 51 6.22 -12.32 1.45
N ARG A 52 6.40 -11.38 0.53
CA ARG A 52 7.38 -10.30 0.63
C ARG A 52 6.82 -9.02 0.02
N VAL A 53 7.11 -7.89 0.64
CA VAL A 53 6.83 -6.55 0.11
C VAL A 53 8.05 -5.68 0.34
N ASP A 54 8.65 -5.15 -0.72
CA ASP A 54 9.63 -4.07 -0.60
C ASP A 54 9.05 -2.80 -1.23
N LEU A 55 9.15 -1.66 -0.55
CA LEU A 55 8.89 -0.36 -1.18
C LEU A 55 10.22 0.23 -1.66
N VAL A 56 10.26 0.64 -2.93
CA VAL A 56 11.39 1.34 -3.53
C VAL A 56 11.00 2.79 -3.81
N VAL A 57 11.86 3.72 -3.39
CA VAL A 57 11.67 5.16 -3.59
C VAL A 57 12.96 5.81 -4.10
N GLU A 58 12.82 6.76 -5.00
CA GLU A 58 13.93 7.61 -5.46
C GLU A 58 14.02 8.87 -4.60
N VAL A 59 15.22 9.25 -4.20
CA VAL A 59 15.50 10.52 -3.52
C VAL A 59 16.11 11.50 -4.51
N THR A 60 15.42 12.61 -4.73
CA THR A 60 15.73 13.58 -5.80
C THR A 60 16.21 14.94 -5.25
N GLY A 61 16.25 15.10 -3.93
CA GLY A 61 16.78 16.31 -3.31
C GLY A 61 17.08 16.18 -1.82
N LEU A 62 18.03 17.01 -1.39
CA LEU A 62 18.49 17.18 -0.01
C LEU A 62 18.35 18.66 0.39
N PRO A 63 18.51 19.01 1.68
CA PRO A 63 18.64 20.40 2.08
C PRO A 63 19.83 21.07 1.37
N SER A 64 19.68 22.33 0.96
CA SER A 64 20.72 23.08 0.22
C SER A 64 21.88 23.54 1.10
N ALA A 65 21.64 23.64 2.41
CA ALA A 65 22.65 23.91 3.43
C ALA A 65 22.37 23.02 4.63
N GLY A 66 23.42 22.53 5.28
CA GLY A 66 23.31 21.57 6.37
C GLY A 66 22.92 20.17 5.90
N PHE A 67 23.14 19.19 6.76
CA PHE A 67 22.82 17.80 6.48
C PHE A 67 22.71 17.06 7.81
N ALA A 68 21.54 16.49 8.08
CA ALA A 68 21.35 15.53 9.14
C ALA A 68 20.83 14.24 8.50
N GLU A 69 21.55 13.15 8.69
CA GLU A 69 21.06 11.82 8.34
C GLU A 69 19.97 11.39 9.33
N SER A 70 18.95 10.70 8.82
CA SER A 70 17.92 10.11 9.65
C SER A 70 17.33 8.91 8.94
N SER A 71 16.70 8.04 9.72
CA SER A 71 15.79 7.05 9.19
C SER A 71 14.39 7.61 9.00
N PHE A 72 13.67 6.98 8.08
CA PHE A 72 12.29 7.25 7.75
C PHE A 72 11.49 5.98 7.93
N GLY A 73 10.35 6.08 8.62
CA GLY A 73 9.44 4.97 8.88
C GLY A 73 8.15 5.11 8.08
N LEU A 74 7.66 3.98 7.57
CA LEU A 74 6.30 3.85 7.05
C LEU A 74 5.35 3.53 8.20
N HIS A 75 4.32 4.34 8.35
CA HIS A 75 3.25 4.14 9.33
C HIS A 75 1.92 3.93 8.59
N ARG A 76 1.24 2.81 8.84
CA ARG A 76 -0.05 2.54 8.19
C ARG A 76 -1.09 3.58 8.61
N ILE A 77 -1.76 4.19 7.64
CA ILE A 77 -2.79 5.20 7.88
C ILE A 77 -4.10 4.50 8.25
N LEU A 78 -4.82 5.03 9.24
CA LEU A 78 -6.06 4.47 9.80
C LEU A 78 -7.32 5.19 9.35
N LYS A 79 -7.16 6.34 8.67
CA LYS A 79 -8.26 7.19 8.22
C LYS A 79 -8.14 7.50 6.73
N PRO A 80 -9.25 7.58 5.99
CA PRO A 80 -9.19 8.02 4.61
C PRO A 80 -8.73 9.47 4.54
N TRP A 81 -8.08 9.81 3.43
CA TRP A 81 -7.60 11.13 3.04
C TRP A 81 -7.73 11.29 1.53
N GLY A 82 -7.84 12.53 1.05
CA GLY A 82 -7.90 12.81 -0.39
C GLY A 82 -6.55 13.17 -0.98
N GLU A 83 -6.19 12.53 -2.09
CA GLU A 83 -5.00 12.89 -2.84
C GLU A 83 -5.09 14.33 -3.34
N GLY A 84 -4.04 15.11 -3.08
CA GLY A 84 -3.91 16.46 -3.61
C GLY A 84 -3.47 16.46 -5.08
N ASP A 85 -3.60 17.59 -5.76
CA ASP A 85 -3.14 17.81 -7.14
C ASP A 85 -2.28 19.08 -7.27
N LYS A 86 -1.88 19.69 -6.14
CA LYS A 86 -1.15 20.97 -6.14
C LYS A 86 0.34 20.79 -6.35
N ALA A 87 0.93 21.81 -6.96
CA ALA A 87 2.37 22.04 -7.07
C ALA A 87 2.67 23.50 -6.71
N SER A 88 3.89 23.80 -6.26
CA SER A 88 4.28 25.18 -5.95
C SER A 88 4.32 26.04 -7.22
N PRO A 89 3.70 27.22 -7.25
CA PRO A 89 3.86 28.17 -8.36
C PRO A 89 5.21 28.89 -8.30
N ASP A 90 5.92 28.81 -7.17
CA ASP A 90 7.21 29.44 -6.96
C ASP A 90 8.34 28.43 -7.21
N PRO A 91 9.13 28.60 -8.30
CA PRO A 91 10.23 27.69 -8.63
C PRO A 91 11.40 27.78 -7.64
N LEU A 92 11.53 28.87 -6.87
CA LEU A 92 12.57 29.01 -5.85
C LEU A 92 12.23 28.24 -4.57
N HIS A 93 10.94 28.07 -4.28
CA HIS A 93 10.45 27.37 -3.11
C HIS A 93 9.50 26.22 -3.49
N PRO A 94 9.99 25.21 -4.23
CA PRO A 94 9.14 24.11 -4.72
C PRO A 94 8.52 23.28 -3.59
N GLY A 95 9.10 23.34 -2.38
CA GLY A 95 8.63 22.61 -1.21
C GLY A 95 7.43 23.20 -0.47
N LEU A 96 6.99 24.44 -0.78
CA LEU A 96 5.86 25.09 -0.09
C LEU A 96 4.50 24.72 -0.69
N GLY A 97 4.48 24.07 -1.85
CA GLY A 97 3.24 23.69 -2.52
C GLY A 97 2.33 24.86 -2.87
N ALA A 98 1.07 24.56 -3.10
CA ALA A 98 0.01 25.56 -3.21
C ALA A 98 -1.18 25.17 -2.34
N ARG A 99 -2.05 26.15 -2.09
CA ARG A 99 -3.25 25.97 -1.28
C ARG A 99 -4.12 24.85 -1.85
N ALA A 100 -4.53 23.93 -0.98
CA ALA A 100 -5.43 22.84 -1.34
C ALA A 100 -6.77 23.34 -1.87
N THR A 101 -7.44 22.55 -2.72
CA THR A 101 -8.87 22.68 -2.99
C THR A 101 -9.69 21.65 -2.21
N ALA A 102 -11.03 21.71 -2.32
CA ALA A 102 -11.94 20.89 -1.54
C ALA A 102 -11.65 19.39 -1.71
N GLY A 103 -11.55 18.68 -0.58
CA GLY A 103 -11.32 17.24 -0.57
C GLY A 103 -9.85 16.81 -0.48
N GLU A 104 -8.87 17.71 -0.62
CA GLU A 104 -7.46 17.32 -0.60
C GLU A 104 -6.86 17.28 0.81
N ALA A 105 -5.86 16.43 1.04
CA ALA A 105 -5.14 16.37 2.31
C ALA A 105 -4.18 17.56 2.47
N THR A 106 -4.08 18.08 3.69
CA THR A 106 -3.12 19.10 4.13
C THR A 106 -2.60 18.75 5.53
N TRP A 107 -1.70 19.56 6.09
CA TRP A 107 -1.24 19.35 7.47
C TRP A 107 -2.39 19.34 8.48
N ASN A 108 -3.42 20.18 8.27
CA ASN A 108 -4.57 20.28 9.17
C ASN A 108 -5.71 19.31 8.81
N HIS A 109 -5.91 19.03 7.52
CA HIS A 109 -7.11 18.33 7.04
C HIS A 109 -6.79 17.01 6.33
N ARG A 110 -7.63 16.00 6.54
CA ARG A 110 -7.66 14.80 5.68
C ARG A 110 -8.40 15.06 4.37
N PHE A 111 -9.40 15.93 4.44
CA PHE A 111 -10.16 16.47 3.31
C PHE A 111 -10.43 17.95 3.55
N ALA A 112 -9.64 18.83 2.92
CA ALA A 112 -9.76 20.28 3.08
C ALA A 112 -11.17 20.77 2.75
N PHE A 113 -11.60 21.87 3.40
CA PHE A 113 -12.94 22.45 3.28
C PHE A 113 -14.07 21.52 3.75
N THR A 114 -13.76 20.55 4.62
CA THR A 114 -14.73 19.70 5.32
C THR A 114 -14.41 19.68 6.81
N THR A 115 -15.26 19.05 7.62
CA THR A 115 -14.99 18.80 9.05
C THR A 115 -14.02 17.63 9.27
N ASN A 116 -13.55 16.96 8.22
CA ASN A 116 -12.61 15.84 8.32
C ASN A 116 -11.17 16.34 8.51
N THR A 117 -10.82 16.67 9.74
CA THR A 117 -9.46 17.01 10.14
C THR A 117 -8.64 15.77 10.50
N TRP A 118 -7.32 15.92 10.56
CA TRP A 118 -6.49 15.05 11.39
C TRP A 118 -6.84 15.27 12.87
N THR A 119 -6.54 14.29 13.73
CA THR A 119 -6.80 14.41 15.18
C THR A 119 -5.96 15.53 15.80
N ILE A 120 -4.72 15.67 15.34
CA ILE A 120 -3.85 16.82 15.56
C ILE A 120 -3.22 17.22 14.22
N PRO A 121 -2.77 18.48 14.05
CA PRO A 121 -2.03 18.85 12.85
C PRO A 121 -0.85 17.91 12.58
N GLY A 122 -0.76 17.40 11.35
CA GLY A 122 0.20 16.38 10.91
C GLY A 122 -0.21 14.93 11.14
N GLY A 123 -1.29 14.68 11.90
CA GLY A 123 -1.77 13.35 12.27
C GLY A 123 -1.25 12.88 13.63
N ALA A 124 -2.14 12.30 14.43
CA ALA A 124 -1.84 11.69 15.72
C ALA A 124 -1.58 10.18 15.57
N ALA A 125 -0.53 9.71 16.22
CA ALA A 125 -0.31 8.28 16.41
C ALA A 125 -1.51 7.62 17.09
N THR A 126 -1.80 6.37 16.76
CA THR A 126 -2.94 5.55 17.23
C THR A 126 -4.31 5.97 16.68
N ASN A 127 -4.56 7.26 16.44
CA ASN A 127 -5.84 7.75 15.94
C ASN A 127 -5.88 7.88 14.41
N ASP A 128 -4.82 8.43 13.83
CA ASP A 128 -4.72 8.73 12.40
C ASP A 128 -3.78 7.75 11.66
N TYR A 129 -2.76 7.25 12.36
CA TYR A 129 -1.84 6.23 11.86
C TYR A 129 -1.38 5.28 12.96
N VAL A 130 -0.91 4.09 12.59
CA VAL A 130 -0.36 3.08 13.51
C VAL A 130 1.04 3.52 13.98
N PRO A 131 1.29 3.64 15.30
CA PRO A 131 2.60 4.08 15.80
C PRO A 131 3.72 3.09 15.48
N GLU A 132 3.42 1.79 15.39
CA GLU A 132 4.37 0.79 14.96
C GLU A 132 4.75 1.00 13.49
N ILE A 133 6.06 0.97 13.24
CA ILE A 133 6.62 1.12 11.91
C ILE A 133 6.42 -0.18 11.12
N SER A 134 5.85 -0.07 9.92
CA SER A 134 5.69 -1.16 8.97
C SER A 134 7.03 -1.54 8.34
N ALA A 135 7.82 -0.56 7.91
CA ALA A 135 9.20 -0.73 7.49
C ALA A 135 9.95 0.60 7.63
N GLU A 136 11.27 0.53 7.75
CA GLU A 136 12.14 1.69 7.91
C GLU A 136 13.42 1.53 7.10
N THR A 137 13.96 2.65 6.65
CA THR A 137 15.27 2.71 6.03
C THR A 137 15.98 4.01 6.42
N ILE A 138 17.32 3.97 6.47
CA ILE A 138 18.13 5.16 6.66
C ILE A 138 18.34 5.82 5.31
N VAL A 139 18.05 7.12 5.21
CA VAL A 139 18.22 7.88 3.96
C VAL A 139 19.39 8.84 4.13
N TYR A 140 20.50 8.52 3.47
CA TYR A 140 21.73 9.29 3.49
C TYR A 140 21.64 10.45 2.50
N GLY A 141 22.09 10.25 1.25
CA GLY A 141 22.11 11.27 0.21
C GLY A 141 21.59 10.79 -1.16
N LEU A 142 21.83 11.58 -2.20
CA LEU A 142 21.42 11.27 -3.57
C LEU A 142 22.21 10.11 -4.19
N GLY A 143 23.46 9.92 -3.76
CA GLY A 143 24.37 8.91 -4.33
C GLY A 143 23.97 7.46 -4.05
N ASP A 144 23.14 7.23 -3.03
CA ASP A 144 22.67 5.90 -2.63
C ASP A 144 21.22 5.62 -3.09
N SER A 145 20.62 6.52 -3.87
CA SER A 145 19.30 6.31 -4.47
C SER A 145 19.36 5.25 -5.58
N PRO A 146 18.35 4.36 -5.73
CA PRO A 146 17.10 4.30 -4.98
C PRO A 146 17.24 3.66 -3.60
N TYR A 147 16.38 4.10 -2.67
CA TYR A 147 16.27 3.54 -1.33
C TYR A 147 15.19 2.48 -1.26
N ARG A 148 15.45 1.43 -0.49
CA ARG A 148 14.53 0.33 -0.26
C ARG A 148 14.11 0.26 1.21
N PHE A 149 12.81 0.17 1.41
CA PHE A 149 12.19 -0.26 2.67
C PHE A 149 11.99 -1.76 2.57
N PHE A 150 12.89 -2.51 3.22
CA PHE A 150 12.88 -3.95 3.14
C PHE A 150 11.65 -4.57 3.82
N SER A 151 11.20 -5.69 3.25
CA SER A 151 10.07 -6.46 3.76
C SER A 151 10.23 -6.81 5.23
N THR A 152 9.17 -6.51 5.99
CA THR A 152 9.00 -6.95 7.36
C THR A 152 7.67 -7.71 7.48
N PRO A 153 7.47 -8.49 8.55
CA PRO A 153 6.17 -9.10 8.82
C PRO A 153 5.02 -8.09 8.91
N ARG A 154 5.28 -6.84 9.37
CA ARG A 154 4.25 -5.79 9.46
C ARG A 154 3.91 -5.22 8.09
N LEU A 155 4.91 -4.98 7.23
CA LEU A 155 4.66 -4.47 5.89
C LEU A 155 3.89 -5.49 5.04
N VAL A 156 4.21 -6.78 5.18
CA VAL A 156 3.45 -7.89 4.58
C VAL A 156 2.01 -7.93 5.13
N ALA A 157 1.83 -7.78 6.44
CA ALA A 157 0.50 -7.78 7.07
C ALA A 157 -0.37 -6.60 6.62
N ASP A 158 0.22 -5.41 6.44
CA ASP A 158 -0.50 -4.24 5.91
C ASP A 158 -1.04 -4.52 4.50
N LEU A 159 -0.18 -5.02 3.60
CA LEU A 159 -0.59 -5.33 2.23
C LEU A 159 -1.60 -6.48 2.19
N GLN A 160 -1.42 -7.52 3.00
CA GLN A 160 -2.37 -8.63 3.10
C GLN A 160 -3.74 -8.12 3.57
N ALA A 161 -3.78 -7.27 4.60
CA ALA A 161 -5.03 -6.69 5.09
C ALA A 161 -5.74 -5.85 4.03
N TRP A 162 -5.00 -5.11 3.20
CA TRP A 162 -5.58 -4.34 2.09
C TRP A 162 -6.05 -5.20 0.91
N MET A 163 -5.44 -6.36 0.69
CA MET A 163 -5.94 -7.34 -0.29
C MET A 163 -7.23 -8.02 0.20
N ASP A 164 -7.32 -8.26 1.52
CA ASP A 164 -8.47 -8.91 2.15
C ASP A 164 -9.65 -7.94 2.33
N ASP A 165 -9.37 -6.67 2.66
CA ASP A 165 -10.35 -5.58 2.74
C ASP A 165 -9.82 -4.29 2.07
N PRO A 166 -10.01 -4.15 0.74
CA PRO A 166 -9.54 -2.99 -0.02
C PRO A 166 -10.10 -1.65 0.46
N ALA A 167 -11.26 -1.63 1.13
CA ALA A 167 -11.86 -0.40 1.62
C ALA A 167 -11.04 0.23 2.77
N THR A 168 -10.17 -0.55 3.41
CA THR A 168 -9.27 -0.09 4.48
C THR A 168 -7.91 0.37 3.97
N ASN A 169 -7.64 0.27 2.67
CA ASN A 169 -6.39 0.72 2.08
C ASN A 169 -6.33 2.25 2.01
N PHE A 170 -5.75 2.86 3.04
CA PHE A 170 -5.44 4.28 3.09
C PHE A 170 -3.94 4.57 2.89
N GLY A 171 -3.14 3.55 2.60
CA GLY A 171 -1.71 3.70 2.38
C GLY A 171 -0.88 3.94 3.65
N TRP A 172 0.32 4.50 3.46
CA TRP A 172 1.30 4.78 4.51
C TRP A 172 1.62 6.28 4.59
N MET A 173 1.88 6.73 5.82
CA MET A 173 2.50 8.00 6.13
C MET A 173 3.99 7.77 6.34
N LEU A 174 4.82 8.44 5.55
CA LEU A 174 6.27 8.45 5.67
C LEU A 174 6.69 9.54 6.65
N ILE A 175 7.29 9.14 7.77
CA ILE A 175 7.67 10.03 8.86
C ILE A 175 9.17 9.87 9.14
N CYS A 176 9.89 10.99 9.23
CA CYS A 176 11.28 11.01 9.68
C CYS A 176 11.35 10.65 11.17
N ARG A 177 12.30 9.83 11.62
CA ARG A 177 12.43 9.52 13.06
C ARG A 177 12.91 10.69 13.90
N SER A 178 13.59 11.65 13.27
CA SER A 178 14.19 12.81 13.91
C SER A 178 13.49 14.10 13.48
N GLU A 179 12.16 14.16 13.59
CA GLU A 179 11.37 15.36 13.22
C GLU A 179 11.75 16.62 14.02
N GLU A 180 12.38 16.47 15.18
CA GLU A 180 12.88 17.60 15.98
C GLU A 180 14.26 18.11 15.55
N VAL A 181 14.90 17.45 14.57
CA VAL A 181 16.23 17.79 14.07
C VAL A 181 16.11 18.45 12.70
N ASN A 182 16.57 19.69 12.59
CA ASN A 182 16.62 20.40 11.31
C ASN A 182 17.54 19.68 10.31
N PHE A 183 17.29 19.93 9.02
CA PHE A 183 18.08 19.36 7.91
C PHE A 183 17.95 17.85 7.72
N THR A 184 16.91 17.25 8.27
CA THR A 184 16.53 15.86 8.01
C THR A 184 15.65 15.72 6.77
N ALA A 185 15.06 16.81 6.25
CA ALA A 185 14.17 16.75 5.10
C ALA A 185 14.81 16.09 3.87
N ARG A 186 14.03 15.27 3.15
CA ARG A 186 14.39 14.65 1.88
C ARG A 186 13.26 14.83 0.89
N ARG A 187 13.60 15.04 -0.39
CA ARG A 187 12.65 14.97 -1.52
C ARG A 187 12.64 13.56 -2.05
N PHE A 188 11.51 12.89 -1.94
CA PHE A 188 11.24 11.63 -2.60
C PHE A 188 10.53 11.92 -3.92
N ALA A 189 10.82 11.16 -4.97
CA ALA A 189 10.06 11.23 -6.22
C ALA A 189 8.59 10.83 -5.97
N SER A 190 7.67 11.48 -6.68
CA SER A 190 6.25 11.12 -6.69
C SER A 190 5.90 10.32 -7.95
N ARG A 191 4.64 9.90 -8.08
CA ARG A 191 4.13 9.29 -9.31
C ARG A 191 4.16 10.23 -10.53
N GLU A 192 4.29 11.54 -10.31
CA GLU A 192 4.36 12.55 -11.38
C GLU A 192 5.80 12.74 -11.90
N ASP A 193 6.79 12.05 -11.30
CA ASP A 193 8.19 12.06 -11.74
C ASP A 193 8.47 10.86 -12.66
N ALA A 194 8.13 11.02 -13.94
CA ALA A 194 8.21 9.95 -14.93
C ALA A 194 9.59 9.26 -14.96
N GLY A 195 9.59 7.93 -14.80
CA GLY A 195 10.80 7.09 -14.75
C GLY A 195 11.50 6.99 -13.39
N ARG A 196 10.96 7.65 -12.35
CA ARG A 196 11.44 7.61 -10.96
C ARG A 196 10.31 7.39 -9.96
N GLU A 197 9.16 6.92 -10.44
CA GLU A 197 7.96 6.72 -9.63
C GLU A 197 8.24 5.70 -8.51
N PRO A 198 7.73 5.93 -7.29
CA PRO A 198 7.73 4.91 -6.24
C PRO A 198 6.99 3.65 -6.69
N TYR A 199 7.52 2.47 -6.35
CA TYR A 199 6.87 1.20 -6.66
C TYR A 199 7.06 0.16 -5.56
N LEU A 200 6.16 -0.83 -5.55
CA LEU A 200 6.25 -1.99 -4.68
C LEU A 200 6.77 -3.19 -5.46
N GLU A 201 7.75 -3.88 -4.91
CA GLU A 201 8.11 -5.24 -5.33
C GLU A 201 7.44 -6.24 -4.41
N ILE A 202 6.58 -7.09 -4.98
CA ILE A 202 5.71 -7.97 -4.20
C ILE A 202 5.94 -9.42 -4.65
N GLU A 203 6.30 -10.27 -3.69
CA GLU A 203 6.31 -11.72 -3.84
C GLU A 203 5.04 -12.29 -3.21
N TYR A 204 4.32 -13.11 -3.96
CA TYR A 204 3.08 -13.72 -3.51
C TYR A 204 2.91 -15.14 -4.03
N VAL A 205 2.09 -15.92 -3.33
CA VAL A 205 1.65 -17.24 -3.77
C VAL A 205 0.18 -17.15 -4.14
N PRO A 206 -0.20 -17.33 -5.42
CA PRO A 206 -1.59 -17.35 -5.82
C PRO A 206 -2.30 -18.58 -5.23
N PRO A 207 -3.63 -18.55 -5.11
CA PRO A 207 -4.39 -19.75 -4.76
C PRO A 207 -4.12 -20.85 -5.79
N LYS A 208 -3.88 -22.08 -5.30
CA LYS A 208 -3.62 -23.25 -6.14
C LYS A 208 -4.43 -24.45 -5.68
N ILE A 209 -4.75 -25.31 -6.65
CA ILE A 209 -5.25 -26.65 -6.39
C ILE A 209 -4.04 -27.53 -6.05
N ASP A 210 -4.10 -28.18 -4.90
CA ASP A 210 -3.07 -29.03 -4.32
C ASP A 210 -3.57 -30.47 -4.17
N LEU A 211 -2.64 -31.43 -4.22
CA LEU A 211 -2.89 -32.85 -3.98
C LEU A 211 -4.00 -33.48 -4.86
N PRO A 212 -4.00 -33.29 -6.20
CA PRO A 212 -4.94 -34.00 -7.05
C PRO A 212 -4.68 -35.51 -6.98
N ALA A 213 -5.72 -36.30 -6.68
CA ALA A 213 -5.65 -37.75 -6.54
C ALA A 213 -6.94 -38.42 -7.01
N ILE A 214 -6.83 -39.64 -7.52
CA ILE A 214 -7.97 -40.50 -7.80
C ILE A 214 -8.01 -41.60 -6.74
N ALA A 215 -9.11 -41.69 -6.00
CA ALA A 215 -9.32 -42.75 -5.01
C ALA A 215 -10.80 -43.12 -4.95
N ASN A 216 -11.11 -44.42 -4.94
CA ASN A 216 -12.48 -44.95 -4.84
C ASN A 216 -13.46 -44.36 -5.88
N GLY A 217 -13.01 -44.19 -7.13
CA GLY A 217 -13.83 -43.63 -8.22
C GLY A 217 -14.10 -42.12 -8.10
N GLN A 218 -13.40 -41.41 -7.21
CA GLN A 218 -13.51 -39.96 -7.05
C GLN A 218 -12.19 -39.28 -7.38
N PHE A 219 -12.27 -38.18 -8.10
CA PHE A 219 -11.20 -37.20 -8.20
C PHE A 219 -11.26 -36.29 -6.97
N LYS A 220 -10.17 -36.22 -6.21
CA LYS A 220 -10.06 -35.40 -5.01
C LYS A 220 -8.91 -34.43 -5.16
N PHE A 221 -9.08 -33.26 -4.60
CA PHE A 221 -8.01 -32.29 -4.46
C PHE A 221 -8.30 -31.38 -3.27
N SER A 222 -7.30 -30.63 -2.85
CA SER A 222 -7.41 -29.63 -1.81
C SER A 222 -7.01 -28.26 -2.31
N PHE A 223 -7.35 -27.22 -1.59
CA PHE A 223 -6.79 -25.89 -1.80
C PHE A 223 -6.83 -25.13 -0.47
N ALA A 224 -5.89 -24.21 -0.30
CA ALA A 224 -5.86 -23.31 0.84
C ALA A 224 -6.95 -22.24 0.67
N VAL A 225 -7.69 -21.97 1.74
CA VAL A 225 -8.64 -20.87 1.86
C VAL A 225 -8.20 -19.89 2.91
N GLN A 226 -8.49 -18.62 2.67
CA GLN A 226 -8.34 -17.55 3.65
C GLN A 226 -9.58 -17.44 4.54
N SER A 227 -9.39 -16.89 5.74
CA SER A 227 -10.49 -16.64 6.67
C SER A 227 -11.51 -15.64 6.11
N ASN A 228 -12.76 -15.78 6.52
CA ASN A 228 -13.88 -14.88 6.23
C ASN A 228 -14.20 -14.71 4.74
N GLN A 229 -13.81 -15.67 3.91
CA GLN A 229 -14.02 -15.62 2.47
C GLN A 229 -14.71 -16.87 1.93
N THR A 230 -15.67 -16.66 1.03
CA THR A 230 -16.39 -17.73 0.32
C THR A 230 -15.61 -18.15 -0.91
N TYR A 231 -15.75 -19.42 -1.27
CA TYR A 231 -15.07 -19.99 -2.44
C TYR A 231 -16.05 -20.87 -3.22
N ALA A 232 -15.97 -20.82 -4.53
CA ALA A 232 -16.67 -21.74 -5.43
C ALA A 232 -15.63 -22.54 -6.20
N VAL A 233 -15.88 -23.84 -6.33
CA VAL A 233 -15.13 -24.68 -7.24
C VAL A 233 -16.01 -24.93 -8.44
N GLU A 234 -15.49 -24.63 -9.61
CA GLU A 234 -16.18 -24.82 -10.87
C GLU A 234 -15.42 -25.82 -11.72
N PHE A 235 -16.16 -26.48 -12.60
CA PHE A 235 -15.60 -27.42 -13.57
C PHE A 235 -16.15 -27.17 -14.97
N ARG A 236 -15.42 -27.66 -15.97
CA ARG A 236 -15.89 -27.77 -17.36
C ARG A 236 -15.29 -28.99 -18.05
N PRO A 237 -15.99 -29.61 -19.02
CA PRO A 237 -15.52 -30.83 -19.66
C PRO A 237 -14.34 -30.60 -20.62
N SER A 238 -14.21 -29.41 -21.19
CA SER A 238 -13.10 -29.07 -22.10
C SER A 238 -12.69 -27.60 -21.97
N LEU A 239 -11.49 -27.25 -22.46
CA LEU A 239 -11.04 -25.86 -22.52
C LEU A 239 -11.67 -25.05 -23.67
N SER A 240 -12.52 -25.67 -24.49
CA SER A 240 -13.24 -24.98 -25.57
C SER A 240 -14.02 -23.78 -25.02
N PRO A 241 -14.00 -22.62 -25.69
CA PRO A 241 -14.79 -21.46 -25.27
C PRO A 241 -16.30 -21.70 -25.35
N LEU A 242 -16.75 -22.74 -26.06
CA LEU A 242 -18.16 -23.15 -26.12
C LEU A 242 -18.63 -23.86 -24.83
N ASN A 243 -17.70 -24.31 -23.98
CA ASN A 243 -18.04 -24.94 -22.71
C ASN A 243 -17.96 -23.92 -21.57
N ASN A 244 -19.13 -23.60 -21.03
CA ASN A 244 -19.25 -22.78 -19.83
C ASN A 244 -18.74 -23.52 -18.59
N TRP A 245 -18.29 -22.73 -17.61
CA TRP A 245 -17.98 -23.24 -16.27
C TRP A 245 -19.26 -23.51 -15.51
N SER A 246 -19.34 -24.68 -14.87
CA SER A 246 -20.44 -25.11 -14.02
C SER A 246 -19.95 -25.21 -12.57
N ALA A 247 -20.78 -24.79 -11.61
CA ALA A 247 -20.46 -24.95 -10.19
C ALA A 247 -20.42 -26.44 -9.82
N LEU A 248 -19.30 -26.88 -9.22
CA LEU A 248 -19.17 -28.19 -8.59
C LEU A 248 -19.62 -28.12 -7.14
N THR A 249 -19.07 -27.18 -6.38
CA THR A 249 -19.40 -26.98 -4.96
C THR A 249 -19.08 -25.56 -4.52
N ASN A 250 -19.78 -25.09 -3.50
CA ASN A 250 -19.54 -23.81 -2.84
C ASN A 250 -19.16 -24.04 -1.39
N PHE A 251 -18.18 -23.27 -0.92
CA PHE A 251 -17.69 -23.27 0.45
C PHE A 251 -18.04 -21.95 1.11
N ALA A 252 -18.69 -22.03 2.26
CA ALA A 252 -18.93 -20.89 3.13
C ALA A 252 -17.60 -20.36 3.71
N ALA A 253 -17.63 -19.11 4.16
CA ALA A 253 -16.52 -18.45 4.81
C ALA A 253 -16.04 -19.25 6.05
N GLN A 254 -14.73 -19.49 6.12
CA GLN A 254 -14.11 -20.17 7.26
C GLN A 254 -13.60 -19.15 8.28
N PRO A 255 -13.66 -19.41 9.60
CA PRO A 255 -13.21 -18.43 10.61
C PRO A 255 -11.68 -18.25 10.65
N ALA A 256 -10.92 -19.19 10.09
CA ALA A 256 -9.47 -19.17 10.01
C ALA A 256 -9.00 -19.74 8.67
N SER A 257 -7.78 -19.39 8.26
CA SER A 257 -7.17 -19.98 7.07
C SER A 257 -6.97 -21.48 7.26
N THR A 258 -7.41 -22.29 6.30
CA THR A 258 -7.38 -23.76 6.37
C THR A 258 -7.31 -24.38 4.97
N ASN A 259 -7.19 -25.71 4.87
CA ASN A 259 -7.31 -26.42 3.62
C ASN A 259 -8.70 -27.05 3.50
N LEU A 260 -9.37 -26.81 2.38
CA LEU A 260 -10.62 -27.48 2.04
C LEU A 260 -10.36 -28.59 1.03
N VAL A 261 -11.13 -29.67 1.14
CA VAL A 261 -11.05 -30.82 0.25
C VAL A 261 -12.29 -30.86 -0.64
N VAL A 262 -12.06 -31.05 -1.93
CA VAL A 262 -13.10 -31.27 -2.95
C VAL A 262 -13.09 -32.74 -3.33
N SER A 263 -14.27 -33.30 -3.58
CA SER A 263 -14.43 -34.62 -4.15
C SER A 263 -15.44 -34.55 -5.29
N ASP A 264 -15.04 -35.05 -6.46
CA ASP A 264 -15.86 -35.10 -7.67
C ASP A 264 -15.93 -36.55 -8.17
N PRO A 265 -17.12 -37.17 -8.28
CA PRO A 265 -17.26 -38.48 -8.87
C PRO A 265 -16.77 -38.52 -10.32
N ILE A 266 -15.96 -39.51 -10.68
CA ILE A 266 -15.45 -39.65 -12.05
C ILE A 266 -16.54 -40.22 -12.93
N THR A 267 -17.25 -39.35 -13.64
CA THR A 267 -18.30 -39.74 -14.60
C THR A 267 -17.90 -39.51 -16.06
N ASP A 268 -16.88 -38.68 -16.30
CA ASP A 268 -16.42 -38.27 -17.63
C ASP A 268 -14.94 -38.61 -17.83
N GLY A 269 -14.50 -38.72 -19.09
CA GLY A 269 -13.10 -38.99 -19.42
C GLY A 269 -12.14 -37.81 -19.14
N GLN A 270 -12.67 -36.59 -18.99
CA GLN A 270 -11.88 -35.39 -18.72
C GLN A 270 -12.73 -34.27 -18.11
N ARG A 271 -12.16 -33.54 -17.15
CA ARG A 271 -12.68 -32.28 -16.61
C ARG A 271 -11.53 -31.32 -16.29
N PHE A 272 -11.81 -30.04 -16.36
CA PHE A 272 -10.94 -28.95 -15.92
C PHE A 272 -11.59 -28.26 -14.73
N TYR A 273 -10.80 -27.86 -13.75
CA TYR A 273 -11.27 -27.24 -12.51
C TYR A 273 -10.69 -25.85 -12.36
N ARG A 274 -11.45 -24.94 -11.73
CA ARG A 274 -10.93 -23.66 -11.25
C ARG A 274 -11.52 -23.31 -9.91
N LEU A 275 -10.76 -22.55 -9.15
CA LEU A 275 -11.25 -21.84 -7.99
C LEU A 275 -11.82 -20.49 -8.43
N ARG A 276 -13.01 -20.14 -7.94
CA ARG A 276 -13.65 -18.84 -8.14
C ARG A 276 -14.03 -18.24 -6.80
N LEU A 277 -13.98 -16.91 -6.73
CA LEU A 277 -14.57 -16.14 -5.64
C LEU A 277 -15.99 -15.75 -6.03
N PRO A 278 -17.02 -16.20 -5.29
CA PRO A 278 -18.43 -15.93 -5.54
C PRO A 278 -18.75 -14.46 -5.71
#